data_AF-A0A811KAS7-F1
#
_entry.id   AF-A0A811KAS7-F1
#
_cell.length_a   1.000
_cell.length_b   1.000
_cell.length_c   1.000
_cell.angle_alpha   90.00
_cell.angle_beta   90.00
_cell.angle_gamma   90.00
#
_symmetry.space_group_name_H-M   'P 1'
#
loop_
_entity.id
_entity.type
_entity.pdbx_description
1 polymer ?
#
loop_
_entity_poly.entity_id
_entity_poly.type
_entity_poly.pdbx_seq_one_letter_code
_entity_poly.pdbx_strand_id
1 'polypeptide(L)' 'MFFNKEDIDWFKPVELYADNGHRGHIKDSIGTHGLMKCVFNLPLGKQDAVKMNLFKRVFLDGHSPLILFRRSQYHQL' A
#
# COMPACT_ATOMS: atom_id res chain seq x y z
N MET A 1 -13.61 -5.37 -0.86
CA MET A 1 -12.34 -4.62 -0.98
C MET A 1 -11.86 -4.65 -2.43
N PHE A 2 -11.81 -5.82 -3.07
CA PHE A 2 -11.55 -5.99 -4.51
C PHE A 2 -12.75 -6.64 -5.20
N PHE A 3 -12.74 -6.67 -6.54
CA PHE A 3 -13.75 -7.37 -7.36
C PHE A 3 -13.15 -8.53 -8.15
N ASN A 4 -11.88 -8.45 -8.55
CA ASN A 4 -11.19 -9.46 -9.33
C ASN A 4 -10.09 -10.14 -8.51
N LYS A 5 -9.66 -11.32 -8.96
CA LYS A 5 -8.58 -12.08 -8.32
C LYS A 5 -7.22 -11.44 -8.59
N GLU A 6 -7.02 -10.94 -9.80
CA GLU A 6 -5.76 -10.35 -10.27
C GLU A 6 -5.38 -9.14 -9.42
N ASP A 7 -6.36 -8.33 -9.02
CA ASP A 7 -6.15 -7.17 -8.15
C ASP A 7 -5.64 -7.62 -6.77
N ILE A 8 -6.21 -8.68 -6.19
CA ILE A 8 -5.77 -9.22 -4.89
C ILE A 8 -4.31 -9.69 -4.97
N ASP A 9 -3.98 -10.44 -6.02
CA ASP A 9 -2.64 -10.99 -6.18
C ASP A 9 -1.59 -9.87 -6.43
N TRP A 10 -1.99 -8.79 -7.12
CA TRP A 10 -1.16 -7.59 -7.30
C TRP A 10 -0.91 -6.83 -5.99
N PHE A 11 -1.93 -6.65 -5.16
CA PHE A 11 -1.84 -5.93 -3.88
C PHE A 11 -1.45 -6.83 -2.69
N LYS A 12 -1.16 -8.11 -2.93
CA LYS A 12 -0.71 -9.08 -1.90
C LYS A 12 0.46 -8.61 -1.01
N PRO A 13 1.49 -7.89 -1.50
CA PRO A 13 2.60 -7.45 -0.65
C PRO A 13 2.26 -6.24 0.22
N VAL A 14 1.08 -5.62 0.06
CA VAL A 14 0.69 -4.45 0.86
C VAL A 14 0.16 -4.89 2.23
N GLU A 15 0.63 -4.21 3.28
CA GLU A 15 0.17 -4.47 4.65
C GLU A 15 -1.28 -3.98 4.84
N LEU A 16 -2.08 -4.83 5.49
CA LEU A 16 -3.45 -4.53 5.88
C LEU A 16 -3.48 -4.00 7.31
N TYR A 17 -4.35 -3.02 7.52
CA TYR A 17 -4.66 -2.45 8.82
C TYR A 17 -6.11 -2.74 9.16
N ALA A 18 -6.41 -2.93 10.43
CA ALA A 18 -7.79 -2.93 10.90
C ALA A 18 -7.91 -2.02 12.11
N ASP A 19 -9.14 -1.86 12.57
CA ASP A 19 -9.42 -1.02 13.73
C ASP A 19 -8.64 -1.51 14.97
N ASN A 20 -8.42 -0.60 15.92
CA ASN A 20 -7.61 -0.83 17.13
C ASN A 20 -6.14 -1.22 16.88
N GLY A 21 -5.59 -0.89 15.71
CA GLY A 21 -4.16 -1.06 15.43
C GLY A 21 -3.74 -2.49 15.09
N HIS A 22 -4.71 -3.36 14.78
CA HIS A 22 -4.43 -4.69 14.25
C HIS A 22 -3.78 -4.60 12.87
N ARG A 23 -2.79 -5.47 12.63
CA ARG A 23 -2.01 -5.50 11.39
C ARG A 23 -2.00 -6.90 10.81
N GLY A 24 -2.01 -6.98 9.49
CA GLY A 24 -2.10 -8.24 8.77
C GLY A 24 -1.64 -8.16 7.33
N HIS A 25 -1.74 -9.29 6.63
CA HIS A 25 -1.42 -9.39 5.22
C HIS A 25 -2.39 -10.34 4.52
N ILE A 26 -2.46 -10.21 3.20
CA ILE A 26 -3.24 -11.11 2.36
C ILE A 26 -2.50 -12.44 2.24
N LYS A 27 -3.18 -13.54 2.59
CA LYS A 27 -2.64 -14.90 2.46
C LYS A 27 -2.85 -15.43 1.06
N ASP A 28 -4.10 -15.47 0.58
CA ASP A 28 -4.46 -16.00 -0.75
C ASP A 28 -5.79 -15.41 -1.25
N SER A 29 -5.94 -15.30 -2.56
CA SER A 29 -7.21 -15.00 -3.23
C SER A 29 -8.15 -16.21 -3.26
N ILE A 30 -9.46 -15.99 -3.15
CA ILE A 30 -10.50 -17.04 -3.14
C ILE A 30 -11.51 -16.79 -4.26
N GLY A 31 -11.68 -17.79 -5.12
CA GLY A 31 -12.66 -17.74 -6.21
C GLY A 31 -12.38 -16.60 -7.20
N THR A 32 -13.45 -16.07 -7.79
CA THR A 32 -13.41 -15.07 -8.86
C THR A 32 -13.93 -13.69 -8.45
N HIS A 33 -14.63 -13.58 -7.32
CA HIS A 33 -15.38 -12.37 -6.92
C HIS A 33 -14.59 -11.43 -5.99
N GLY A 34 -13.25 -11.45 -6.04
CA GLY A 34 -12.45 -10.54 -5.23
C GLY A 34 -12.52 -10.83 -3.72
N LEU A 35 -12.81 -12.08 -3.34
CA LEU A 35 -12.71 -12.54 -1.95
C LEU A 35 -11.27 -12.96 -1.63
N MET A 36 -10.83 -12.74 -0.39
CA MET A 36 -9.45 -13.02 0.02
C MET A 36 -9.37 -13.58 1.44
N LYS A 37 -8.39 -14.45 1.67
CA LYS A 37 -7.97 -14.88 3.01
C LYS A 37 -6.91 -13.92 3.52
N CYS A 38 -7.05 -13.51 4.77
CA CYS A 38 -6.12 -12.60 5.44
C CYS A 38 -5.63 -13.25 6.73
N VAL A 39 -4.43 -12.91 7.16
CA VAL A 39 -3.91 -13.27 8.49
C VAL A 39 -3.56 -11.99 9.23
N PHE A 40 -4.07 -11.88 10.45
CA PHE A 40 -3.83 -10.76 11.34
C PHE A 40 -3.09 -11.22 12.60
N ASN A 41 -2.38 -10.30 13.23
CA ASN A 41 -1.70 -10.53 14.51
C ASN A 41 -2.66 -10.85 15.65
N LEU A 42 -3.86 -10.28 15.64
CA LEU A 42 -4.89 -10.46 16.65
C LEU A 42 -6.24 -10.82 16.00
N PRO A 43 -7.15 -11.48 16.73
CA PRO A 43 -8.50 -11.75 16.25
C PRO A 43 -9.27 -10.45 15.96
N LEU A 44 -10.03 -10.45 14.87
CA LEU A 44 -10.88 -9.35 14.48
C LEU A 44 -12.32 -9.56 14.95
N GLY A 45 -12.95 -8.49 15.41
CA GLY A 45 -14.39 -8.42 15.66
C GLY A 45 -15.19 -8.24 14.37
N LYS A 46 -16.49 -8.55 14.42
CA LYS A 46 -17.39 -8.40 13.26
C LYS A 46 -17.62 -6.94 12.84
N GLN A 47 -17.37 -6.00 13.75
CA GLN A 47 -17.54 -4.56 13.51
C GLN A 47 -16.27 -3.91 12.97
N ASP A 48 -15.13 -4.61 13.00
CA ASP A 48 -13.84 -4.06 12.57
C ASP A 48 -13.78 -3.99 11.05
N ALA A 49 -13.36 -2.83 10.54
CA ALA A 49 -13.14 -2.63 9.12
C ALA A 49 -11.67 -2.85 8.76
N VAL A 50 -11.41 -3.71 7.77
CA VAL A 50 -10.08 -3.88 7.17
C VAL A 50 -9.83 -2.77 6.15
N LYS A 51 -8.66 -2.15 6.24
CA LYS A 51 -8.21 -0.99 5.47
C LYS A 51 -6.80 -1.25 4.91
N MET A 52 -6.46 -0.54 3.85
CA MET A 52 -5.13 -0.62 3.23
C MET A 52 -4.74 0.77 2.77
N ASN A 53 -3.51 1.17 3.09
CA ASN A 53 -3.00 2.48 2.74
C ASN A 53 -2.22 2.39 1.43
N LEU A 54 -2.65 3.15 0.43
CA LEU A 54 -1.96 3.29 -0.84
C LEU A 54 -1.53 4.74 -1.01
N PHE A 55 -0.29 4.94 -1.43
CA PHE A 55 0.28 6.27 -1.62
C PHE A 55 0.69 6.46 -3.08
N LYS A 56 0.39 7.64 -3.61
CA LYS A 56 0.87 8.08 -4.92
C LYS A 56 1.52 9.44 -4.74
N ARG A 57 2.73 9.61 -5.26
CA ARG A 57 3.38 10.93 -5.28
C ARG A 57 2.65 11.85 -6.25
N VAL A 58 2.23 13.01 -5.76
CA VAL A 58 1.57 14.05 -6.56
C VAL A 58 2.52 15.22 -6.70
N PHE A 59 2.72 15.68 -7.94
CA PHE A 59 3.47 16.89 -8.24
C PHE A 59 2.49 18.02 -8.55
N LEU A 60 2.80 19.23 -8.09
CA LEU A 60 2.06 20.42 -8.49
C LEU A 60 2.43 20.74 -9.95
N ASP A 61 1.43 21.09 -10.75
CA ASP A 61 1.66 21.52 -12.12
C ASP A 61 2.59 22.74 -12.13
N GLY A 62 3.71 22.65 -12.84
CA GLY A 62 4.71 23.72 -12.99
C GLY A 62 5.97 23.57 -12.12
N HIS A 63 5.96 22.71 -11.10
CA HIS A 63 7.17 22.34 -10.37
C HIS A 63 7.55 20.91 -10.73
N SER A 64 8.23 20.74 -11.87
CA SER A 64 9.09 19.56 -12.04
C SER A 64 9.98 19.48 -10.80
N PRO A 65 10.23 18.29 -10.21
CA PRO A 65 11.19 18.17 -9.13
C PRO A 65 12.53 18.57 -9.73
N LEU A 66 12.91 19.84 -9.57
CA LEU A 66 14.27 20.30 -9.83
C LEU A 66 15.10 19.42 -8.92
N ILE A 67 15.70 18.45 -9.58
CA ILE A 67 16.54 17.48 -8.97
C ILE A 67 17.61 18.32 -8.30
N LEU A 68 17.61 18.34 -6.97
CA LEU A 68 18.75 18.74 -6.16
C LEU A 68 19.89 17.72 -6.42
N PHE A 69 20.29 17.54 -7.69
CA PHE A 69 21.67 17.27 -8.04
C PHE A 69 22.40 18.57 -7.78
N ARG A 70 22.66 18.81 -6.49
CA ARG A 70 23.76 19.64 -6.02
C ARG A 70 25.00 19.17 -6.79
N ARG A 71 25.37 19.88 -7.86
CA ARG A 71 26.73 19.85 -8.41
C ARG A 71 27.65 20.46 -7.35
N SER A 72 28.00 19.65 -6.36
CA SER A 72 29.20 19.85 -5.56
C SER A 72 30.35 19.19 -6.32
N GLN A 73 30.94 19.93 -7.25
CA GLN A 73 32.35 19.75 -7.56
C GLN A 73 32.97 21.14 -7.64
N TYR A 74 33.68 21.45 -6.57
CA TYR A 74 34.61 22.57 -6.45
C TYR A 74 35.53 22.58 -7.68
N HIS A 75 35.51 23.67 -8.45
CA HIS A 75 36.68 24.05 -9.23
C HIS A 75 37.67 24.67 -8.25
N GLN A 76 38.72 23.91 -7.90
CA GLN A 76 39.96 24.46 -7.38
C GLN A 76 40.54 25.41 -8.43
N LEU A 77 40.63 26.69 -8.06
CA LEU A 77 41.64 27.64 -8.53
C LEU A 77 42.40 28.12 -7.29
#